data_AF-A0A9E0JFP2-F1
#
_entry.id   AF-A0A9E0JFP2-F1
#
_cell.length_a   1.000
_cell.length_b   1.000
_cell.length_c   1.000
_cell.angle_alpha   90.00
_cell.angle_beta   90.00
_cell.angle_gamma   90.00
#
_symmetry.space_group_name_H-M   'P 1'
#
loop_
_entity.id
_entity.type
_entity.pdbx_description
1 polymer ?
#
loop_
_entity_poly.entity_id
_entity_poly.type
_entity_poly.pdbx_seq_one_letter_code
_entity_poly.pdbx_strand_id
1 'polypeptide(L)'
;EESLSDMNNDVSESALELVSLMQTFMDDYFSDEYEVLRFNINFLESNGFTYQTKIDYMKLNRFVSAAFNTIQSNDIQVIDALISKFYKDVVFLNNFYKSFLDKSKDAHIIFKHQFLKEYGGIEGLYKFLDSKDAKEGYKYKAPSEEELSSFEEYVKEEFRLGFVKESENYNTELRTIINTKTYYFDKLLWCEAKKSLSIREFFKKSKRSDSDISDELSTKIFIKQYMNTVDLSHAKDARWHQYLENVLTIMD
;
A
#
# COMPACT_ATOMS: atom_id res chain seq x y z
N GLU A 1 17.03 46.11 34.72
CA GLU A 1 16.44 44.79 34.52
C GLU A 1 15.42 44.90 33.41
N GLU A 2 15.85 44.71 32.17
CA GLU A 2 14.93 44.52 31.04
C GLU A 2 14.90 43.02 30.74
N SER A 3 13.68 42.52 30.79
CA SER A 3 13.27 41.12 30.77
C SER A 3 13.75 40.38 29.52
N LEU A 4 14.36 39.22 29.75
CA LEU A 4 14.70 38.18 28.76
C LEU A 4 13.43 37.46 28.22
N SER A 5 12.42 38.20 27.75
CA SER A 5 11.14 37.62 27.27
C SER A 5 10.86 37.75 25.77
N ASP A 6 11.68 38.46 25.00
CA ASP A 6 11.34 38.78 23.59
C ASP A 6 12.22 38.05 22.57
N MET A 7 12.48 36.75 22.80
CA MET A 7 12.86 35.83 21.72
C MET A 7 11.62 35.04 21.30
N ASN A 8 10.69 35.73 20.64
CA ASN A 8 9.67 35.05 19.84
C ASN A 8 10.37 34.36 18.67
N ASN A 9 10.20 33.05 18.59
CA ASN A 9 10.51 32.22 17.44
C ASN A 9 9.67 32.69 16.22
N ASP A 10 10.14 33.69 15.47
CA ASP A 10 9.57 34.02 14.17
C ASP A 10 10.02 32.95 13.17
N VAL A 11 9.15 31.98 12.91
CA VAL A 11 9.29 31.09 11.75
C VAL A 11 9.09 31.96 10.50
N SER A 12 10.07 31.98 9.59
CA SER A 12 9.98 32.75 8.33
C SER A 12 8.71 32.39 7.54
N GLU A 13 8.02 33.40 7.02
CA GLU A 13 6.79 33.24 6.21
C GLU A 13 7.07 32.39 4.97
N SER A 14 8.24 32.53 4.35
CA SER A 14 8.72 31.69 3.26
C SER A 14 8.89 30.22 3.64
N ALA A 15 9.32 29.93 4.87
CA ALA A 15 9.44 28.55 5.34
C ALA A 15 8.05 27.91 5.53
N LEU A 16 7.09 28.66 6.09
CA LEU A 16 5.71 28.21 6.22
C LEU A 16 5.05 28.00 4.85
N GLU A 17 5.29 28.93 3.91
CA GLU A 17 4.78 28.83 2.56
C GLU A 17 5.35 27.62 1.84
N LEU A 18 6.66 27.37 1.94
CA LEU A 18 7.29 26.19 1.33
C LEU A 18 6.64 24.88 1.81
N VAL A 19 6.44 24.75 3.13
CA VAL A 19 5.75 23.59 3.71
C VAL A 19 4.33 23.46 3.16
N SER A 20 3.59 24.57 3.06
CA SER A 20 2.23 24.60 2.51
C SER A 20 2.18 24.15 1.04
N LEU A 21 3.13 24.61 0.21
CA LEU A 21 3.24 24.20 -1.19
C LEU A 21 3.54 22.70 -1.32
N MET A 22 4.48 22.19 -0.52
CA MET A 22 4.78 20.75 -0.51
C MET A 22 3.58 19.93 -0.06
N GLN A 23 2.86 20.37 0.97
CA GLN A 23 1.68 19.67 1.46
C GLN A 23 0.57 19.65 0.41
N THR A 24 0.28 20.78 -0.22
CA THR A 24 -0.73 20.88 -1.29
C THR A 24 -0.38 19.94 -2.44
N PHE A 25 0.89 19.93 -2.86
CA PHE A 25 1.36 19.00 -3.88
C PHE A 25 1.16 17.53 -3.45
N MET A 26 1.49 17.18 -2.21
CA MET A 26 1.34 15.80 -1.71
C MET A 26 -0.13 15.38 -1.62
N ASP A 27 -1.02 16.28 -1.19
CA ASP A 27 -2.46 16.04 -1.11
C ASP A 27 -3.03 15.74 -2.51
N ASP A 28 -2.63 16.51 -3.51
CA ASP A 28 -3.03 16.29 -4.91
C ASP A 28 -2.39 15.02 -5.48
N TYR A 29 -1.11 14.76 -5.19
CA TYR A 29 -0.37 13.61 -5.69
C TYR A 29 -0.92 12.26 -5.19
N PHE A 30 -1.39 12.24 -3.93
CA PHE A 30 -1.93 11.06 -3.26
C PHE A 30 -3.47 11.06 -3.18
N SER A 31 -4.16 11.90 -3.95
CA SER A 31 -5.62 12.02 -3.89
C SER A 31 -6.34 10.69 -4.13
N ASP A 32 -5.85 9.90 -5.10
CA ASP A 32 -6.42 8.60 -5.42
C ASP A 32 -6.23 7.60 -4.27
N GLU A 33 -5.05 7.58 -3.65
CA GLU A 33 -4.79 6.75 -2.47
C GLU A 33 -5.68 7.15 -1.31
N TYR A 34 -5.83 8.45 -1.06
CA TYR A 34 -6.72 8.97 -0.03
C TYR A 34 -8.17 8.50 -0.24
N GLU A 35 -8.72 8.65 -1.44
CA GLU A 35 -10.11 8.27 -1.73
C GLU A 35 -10.32 6.76 -1.64
N VAL A 36 -9.41 5.96 -2.20
CA VAL A 36 -9.47 4.49 -2.10
C VAL A 36 -9.36 4.06 -0.65
N LEU A 37 -8.40 4.61 0.09
CA LEU A 37 -8.16 4.30 1.49
C LEU A 37 -9.40 4.60 2.33
N ARG A 38 -9.91 5.84 2.25
CA ARG A 38 -11.07 6.31 2.98
C ARG A 38 -12.31 5.47 2.70
N PHE A 39 -12.59 5.16 1.44
CA PHE A 39 -13.70 4.29 1.05
C PHE A 39 -13.60 2.92 1.74
N ASN A 40 -12.41 2.32 1.72
CA ASN A 40 -12.21 0.98 2.25
C ASN A 40 -12.23 0.93 3.78
N ILE A 41 -11.65 1.92 4.47
CA ILE A 41 -11.76 2.06 5.92
C ILE A 41 -13.23 2.16 6.31
N ASN A 42 -13.97 3.10 5.70
CA ASN A 42 -15.40 3.27 5.98
C ASN A 42 -16.19 1.98 5.74
N PHE A 43 -15.90 1.25 4.65
CA PHE A 43 -16.52 -0.04 4.37
C PHE A 43 -16.23 -1.06 5.48
N LEU A 44 -14.97 -1.19 5.90
CA LEU A 44 -14.57 -2.16 6.92
C LEU A 44 -15.23 -1.84 8.28
N GLU A 45 -15.15 -0.58 8.70
CA GLU A 45 -15.69 -0.12 9.99
C GLU A 45 -17.21 -0.19 10.04
N SER A 46 -17.89 0.29 9.00
CA SER A 46 -19.36 0.29 8.95
C SER A 46 -19.96 -1.12 8.95
N ASN A 47 -19.19 -2.12 8.54
CA ASN A 47 -19.60 -3.52 8.52
C ASN A 47 -18.98 -4.35 9.68
N GLY A 48 -18.30 -3.70 10.63
CA GLY A 48 -17.76 -4.36 11.82
C GLY A 48 -16.62 -5.33 11.55
N PHE A 49 -15.89 -5.17 10.44
CA PHE A 49 -14.71 -5.98 10.17
C PHE A 49 -13.56 -5.62 11.10
N THR A 50 -12.83 -6.64 11.57
CA THR A 50 -11.64 -6.45 12.39
C THR A 50 -10.39 -6.58 11.53
N TYR A 51 -9.46 -5.64 11.65
CA TYR A 51 -8.19 -5.69 10.95
C TYR A 51 -7.39 -6.94 11.30
N GLN A 52 -6.87 -7.59 10.26
CA GLN A 52 -6.16 -8.87 10.41
C GLN A 52 -4.66 -8.66 10.26
N THR A 53 -3.88 -9.14 11.23
CA THR A 53 -2.41 -9.02 11.26
C THR A 53 -1.69 -10.34 11.51
N LYS A 54 -2.42 -11.38 11.96
CA LYS A 54 -1.83 -12.70 12.28
C LYS A 54 -1.14 -13.35 11.09
N ILE A 55 -1.71 -13.18 9.90
CA ILE A 55 -1.20 -13.73 8.64
C ILE A 55 -1.20 -12.61 7.59
N ASP A 56 -0.10 -12.50 6.85
CA ASP A 56 0.02 -11.63 5.66
C ASP A 56 -0.64 -12.28 4.43
N TYR A 57 -1.97 -12.30 4.39
CA TYR A 57 -2.77 -12.75 3.26
C TYR A 57 -2.43 -12.08 1.92
N MET A 58 -1.84 -10.88 1.89
CA MET A 58 -1.36 -10.30 0.63
C MET A 58 -0.33 -11.21 -0.04
N LYS A 59 0.57 -11.81 0.75
CA LYS A 59 1.54 -12.79 0.23
C LYS A 59 0.87 -14.09 -0.24
N LEU A 60 -0.30 -14.40 0.29
CA LEU A 60 -1.07 -15.60 -0.05
C LEU A 60 -2.01 -15.41 -1.25
N ASN A 61 -2.07 -14.20 -1.83
CA ASN A 61 -3.00 -13.85 -2.91
C ASN A 61 -2.97 -14.84 -4.10
N ARG A 62 -1.80 -15.39 -4.44
CA ARG A 62 -1.68 -16.40 -5.50
C ARG A 62 -2.43 -17.71 -5.17
N PHE A 63 -2.40 -18.13 -3.91
CA PHE A 63 -3.08 -19.33 -3.45
C PHE A 63 -4.58 -19.11 -3.31
N VAL A 64 -4.97 -17.94 -2.80
CA VAL A 64 -6.37 -17.51 -2.73
C VAL A 64 -6.99 -17.43 -4.13
N SER A 65 -6.26 -16.89 -5.11
CA SER A 65 -6.68 -16.86 -6.52
C SER A 65 -6.76 -18.26 -7.13
N ALA A 66 -5.81 -19.15 -6.82
CA ALA A 66 -5.86 -20.54 -7.26
C ALA A 66 -7.08 -21.28 -6.67
N ALA A 67 -7.41 -21.03 -5.40
CA ALA A 67 -8.60 -21.55 -4.74
C ALA A 67 -9.88 -21.07 -5.43
N PHE A 68 -10.00 -19.76 -5.67
CA PHE A 68 -11.14 -19.19 -6.39
C PHE A 68 -11.33 -19.82 -7.77
N ASN A 69 -10.27 -19.87 -8.58
CA ASN A 69 -10.33 -20.44 -9.94
C ASN A 69 -10.68 -21.93 -9.93
N THR A 70 -10.14 -22.69 -8.96
CA THR A 70 -10.44 -24.11 -8.81
C THR A 70 -11.90 -24.33 -8.43
N ILE A 71 -12.41 -23.55 -7.47
CA ILE A 71 -13.81 -23.62 -7.04
C ILE A 71 -14.73 -23.25 -8.19
N GLN A 72 -14.47 -22.12 -8.86
CA GLN A 72 -15.25 -21.66 -10.00
C GLN A 72 -15.32 -22.69 -11.14
N SER A 73 -14.21 -23.37 -11.42
CA SER A 73 -14.13 -24.38 -12.49
C SER A 73 -14.87 -25.67 -12.16
N ASN A 74 -15.02 -26.00 -10.88
CA ASN A 74 -15.65 -27.26 -10.44
C ASN A 74 -17.12 -27.07 -10.03
N ASP A 75 -17.49 -25.90 -9.53
CA ASP A 75 -18.87 -25.55 -9.21
C ASP A 75 -19.09 -24.02 -9.30
N ILE A 76 -19.60 -23.58 -10.45
CA ILE A 76 -19.89 -22.17 -10.71
C ILE A 76 -20.99 -21.61 -9.79
N GLN A 77 -21.86 -22.46 -9.23
CA GLN A 77 -22.95 -22.01 -8.36
C GLN A 77 -22.44 -21.54 -6.99
N VAL A 78 -21.24 -21.96 -6.59
CA VAL A 78 -20.57 -21.43 -5.40
C VAL A 78 -20.20 -19.96 -5.59
N ILE A 79 -19.85 -19.55 -6.81
CA ILE A 79 -19.40 -18.20 -7.12
C ILE A 79 -20.60 -17.33 -7.48
N ASP A 80 -21.31 -16.87 -6.44
CA ASP A 80 -22.39 -15.91 -6.61
C ASP A 80 -21.88 -14.50 -6.96
N ALA A 81 -22.83 -13.57 -7.12
CA ALA A 81 -22.51 -12.18 -7.43
C ALA A 81 -21.69 -11.48 -6.32
N LEU A 82 -21.85 -11.88 -5.05
CA LEU A 82 -21.14 -11.29 -3.93
C LEU A 82 -19.68 -11.76 -3.92
N ILE A 83 -19.43 -13.06 -4.01
CA ILE A 83 -18.06 -13.62 -4.05
C ILE A 83 -17.32 -13.09 -5.28
N SER A 84 -17.98 -13.04 -6.44
CA SER A 84 -17.37 -12.51 -7.67
C SER A 84 -16.98 -11.03 -7.51
N LYS A 85 -17.85 -10.20 -6.91
CA LYS A 85 -17.53 -8.79 -6.64
C LYS A 85 -16.40 -8.65 -5.63
N PHE A 86 -16.39 -9.44 -4.57
CA PHE A 86 -15.36 -9.35 -3.53
C PHE A 86 -14.00 -9.82 -4.06
N TYR A 87 -13.96 -10.87 -4.89
CA TYR A 87 -12.73 -11.26 -5.57
C TYR A 87 -12.18 -10.15 -6.48
N LYS A 88 -13.06 -9.54 -7.30
CA LYS A 88 -12.67 -8.42 -8.17
C LYS A 88 -12.15 -7.23 -7.39
N ASP A 89 -12.76 -6.93 -6.25
CA ASP A 89 -12.32 -5.87 -5.34
C ASP A 89 -10.92 -6.16 -4.77
N VAL A 90 -10.67 -7.37 -4.28
CA VAL A 90 -9.32 -7.79 -3.83
C VAL A 90 -8.29 -7.70 -4.96
N VAL A 91 -8.63 -8.14 -6.17
CA VAL A 91 -7.74 -8.04 -7.35
C VAL A 91 -7.46 -6.58 -7.70
N PHE A 92 -8.50 -5.74 -7.73
CA PHE A 92 -8.37 -4.30 -7.98
C PHE A 92 -7.41 -3.67 -6.97
N LEU A 93 -7.62 -3.88 -5.67
CA LEU A 93 -6.79 -3.26 -4.63
C LEU A 93 -5.32 -3.75 -4.69
N ASN A 94 -5.09 -5.02 -5.02
CA ASN A 94 -3.73 -5.53 -5.22
C ASN A 94 -3.03 -4.85 -6.42
N ASN A 95 -3.76 -4.58 -7.50
CA ASN A 95 -3.21 -3.89 -8.67
C ASN A 95 -3.02 -2.39 -8.42
N PHE A 96 -3.97 -1.77 -7.71
CA PHE A 96 -3.86 -0.39 -7.25
C PHE A 96 -2.61 -0.20 -6.39
N TYR A 97 -2.40 -1.06 -5.39
CA TYR A 97 -1.21 -1.02 -4.52
C TYR A 97 0.10 -1.18 -5.29
N LYS A 98 0.17 -2.07 -6.29
CA LYS A 98 1.36 -2.18 -7.15
C LYS A 98 1.63 -0.89 -7.93
N SER A 99 0.58 -0.28 -8.47
CA SER A 99 0.68 0.98 -9.22
C SER A 99 1.13 2.12 -8.32
N PHE A 100 0.60 2.19 -7.10
CA PHE A 100 1.03 3.09 -6.04
C PHE A 100 2.53 2.93 -5.73
N LEU A 101 3.00 1.70 -5.48
CA LEU A 101 4.41 1.46 -5.17
C LEU A 101 5.34 1.86 -6.32
N ASP A 102 4.91 1.66 -7.57
CA ASP A 102 5.68 2.03 -8.75
C ASP A 102 5.76 3.56 -8.92
N LYS A 103 4.61 4.26 -8.79
CA LYS A 103 4.60 5.73 -8.91
C LYS A 103 5.37 6.42 -7.77
N SER A 104 5.40 5.84 -6.57
CA SER A 104 6.03 6.46 -5.38
C SER A 104 7.48 6.03 -5.16
N LYS A 105 8.07 5.28 -6.10
CA LYS A 105 9.37 4.62 -5.92
C LYS A 105 10.55 5.59 -5.82
N ASP A 106 10.49 6.73 -6.50
CA ASP A 106 11.63 7.66 -6.62
C ASP A 106 11.18 9.10 -6.33
N ALA A 107 11.35 9.49 -5.05
CA ALA A 107 11.04 10.84 -4.59
C ALA A 107 11.86 11.92 -5.32
N HIS A 108 13.07 11.61 -5.79
CA HIS A 108 13.89 12.58 -6.52
C HIS A 108 13.33 12.88 -7.91
N ILE A 109 12.86 11.85 -8.63
CA ILE A 109 12.19 12.03 -9.92
C ILE A 109 10.92 12.87 -9.74
N ILE A 110 10.12 12.57 -8.72
CA ILE A 110 8.87 13.27 -8.43
C ILE A 110 9.14 14.74 -8.08
N PHE A 111 10.13 14.98 -7.19
CA PHE A 111 10.59 16.31 -6.84
C PHE A 111 10.98 17.12 -8.09
N LYS A 112 11.85 16.57 -8.93
CA LYS A 112 12.43 17.29 -10.07
C LYS A 112 11.44 17.51 -11.21
N HIS A 113 10.62 16.52 -11.52
CA HIS A 113 9.83 16.50 -12.74
C HIS A 113 8.34 16.79 -12.55
N GLN A 114 7.86 16.77 -11.30
CA GLN A 114 6.47 17.05 -10.96
C GLN A 114 6.40 18.30 -10.10
N PHE A 115 6.93 18.25 -8.87
CA PHE A 115 6.87 19.38 -7.94
C PHE A 115 7.59 20.63 -8.48
N LEU A 116 8.89 20.59 -8.74
CA LEU A 116 9.63 21.77 -9.23
C LEU A 116 9.11 22.29 -10.57
N LYS A 117 8.55 21.41 -11.40
CA LYS A 117 8.00 21.79 -12.70
C LYS A 117 6.82 22.77 -12.56
N GLU A 118 6.00 22.63 -11.51
CA GLU A 118 4.88 23.53 -11.23
C GLU A 118 5.32 24.97 -10.93
N TYR A 119 6.52 25.12 -10.37
CA TYR A 119 7.09 26.41 -9.98
C TYR A 119 8.12 26.96 -10.97
N GLY A 120 8.27 26.33 -12.14
CA GLY A 120 9.24 26.77 -13.16
C GLY A 120 10.71 26.45 -12.81
N GLY A 121 10.94 25.42 -12.00
CA GLY A 121 12.26 25.03 -11.50
C GLY A 121 12.63 25.70 -10.18
N ILE A 122 13.85 25.44 -9.72
CA ILE A 122 14.30 25.93 -8.40
C ILE A 122 14.40 27.46 -8.34
N GLU A 123 14.81 28.12 -9.43
CA GLU A 123 14.85 29.59 -9.51
C GLU A 123 13.45 30.22 -9.39
N GLY A 124 12.46 29.62 -10.03
CA GLY A 124 11.08 30.10 -9.98
C GLY A 124 10.46 29.93 -8.59
N LEU A 125 10.71 28.79 -7.94
CA LEU A 125 10.33 28.57 -6.55
C LEU A 125 11.02 29.55 -5.59
N TYR A 126 12.33 29.76 -5.75
CA TYR A 126 13.09 30.72 -4.93
C TYR A 126 12.48 32.13 -5.06
N LYS A 127 12.24 32.58 -6.29
CA LYS A 127 11.63 33.89 -6.55
C LYS A 127 10.23 34.02 -5.97
N PHE A 128 9.44 32.94 -6.01
CA PHE A 128 8.10 32.93 -5.42
C PHE A 128 8.17 33.11 -3.90
N LEU A 129 9.00 32.32 -3.20
CA LEU A 129 9.14 32.41 -1.74
C LEU A 129 9.73 33.75 -1.32
N ASP A 130 10.78 34.22 -1.99
CA ASP A 130 11.40 35.52 -1.72
C ASP A 130 10.40 36.68 -1.83
N SER A 131 9.38 36.56 -2.71
CA SER A 131 8.29 37.54 -2.81
C SER A 131 7.29 37.52 -1.64
N LYS A 132 7.27 36.46 -0.83
CA LYS A 132 6.43 36.34 0.37
C LYS A 132 7.08 37.02 1.57
N ASP A 133 8.40 36.94 1.70
CA ASP A 133 9.14 37.66 2.76
C ASP A 133 9.38 39.14 2.43
N ALA A 134 9.00 39.58 1.23
CA ALA A 134 9.23 40.92 0.71
C ALA A 134 8.36 41.99 1.39
N LYS A 135 9.01 42.96 2.07
CA LYS A 135 8.35 44.19 2.56
C LYS A 135 8.07 45.17 1.42
N GLU A 136 7.17 46.14 1.64
CA GLU A 136 6.89 47.22 0.66
C GLU A 136 8.19 47.88 0.15
N GLY A 137 8.36 47.94 -1.17
CA GLY A 137 9.54 48.50 -1.83
C GLY A 137 10.68 47.50 -2.09
N TYR A 138 10.50 46.21 -1.78
CA TYR A 138 11.46 45.16 -2.10
C TYR A 138 11.73 45.04 -3.61
N LYS A 139 13.02 44.89 -3.96
CA LYS A 139 13.46 44.56 -5.32
C LYS A 139 14.13 43.19 -5.28
N TYR A 140 13.58 42.25 -6.04
CA TYR A 140 14.14 40.92 -6.21
C TYR A 140 15.64 41.01 -6.55
N LYS A 141 16.45 40.33 -5.75
CA LYS A 141 17.87 40.12 -6.02
C LYS A 141 18.03 38.66 -6.43
N ALA A 142 18.56 38.44 -7.64
CA ALA A 142 18.86 37.09 -8.09
C ALA A 142 19.87 36.43 -7.12
N PRO A 143 19.61 35.19 -6.68
CA PRO A 143 20.55 34.46 -5.84
C PRO A 143 21.83 34.16 -6.62
N SER A 144 22.94 34.09 -5.92
CA SER A 144 24.17 33.49 -6.45
C SER A 144 23.99 32.00 -6.71
N GLU A 145 24.88 31.42 -7.51
CA GLU A 145 24.87 29.98 -7.82
C GLU A 145 25.02 29.12 -6.54
N GLU A 146 25.85 29.55 -5.59
CA GLU A 146 26.04 28.87 -4.30
C GLU A 146 24.79 28.94 -3.42
N GLU A 147 24.11 30.10 -3.38
CA GLU A 147 22.85 30.28 -2.64
C GLU A 147 21.74 29.42 -3.24
N LEU A 148 21.62 29.40 -4.57
CA LEU A 148 20.61 28.62 -5.27
C LEU A 148 20.84 27.11 -5.11
N SER A 149 22.09 26.65 -5.18
CA SER A 149 22.44 25.25 -4.96
C SER A 149 22.16 24.81 -3.51
N SER A 150 22.48 25.65 -2.54
CA SER A 150 22.18 25.39 -1.12
C SER A 150 20.67 25.34 -0.85
N PHE A 151 19.91 26.23 -1.49
CA PHE A 151 18.46 26.23 -1.43
C PHE A 151 17.86 24.99 -2.09
N GLU A 152 18.36 24.57 -3.26
CA GLU A 152 17.91 23.35 -3.93
C GLU A 152 18.06 22.11 -3.05
N GLU A 153 19.23 21.93 -2.44
CA GLU A 153 19.48 20.78 -1.57
C GLU A 153 18.61 20.82 -0.30
N TYR A 154 18.38 22.01 0.27
CA TYR A 154 17.45 22.16 1.39
C TYR A 154 16.01 21.75 1.01
N VAL A 155 15.47 22.34 -0.05
CA VAL A 155 14.09 22.06 -0.51
C VAL A 155 13.94 20.58 -0.88
N LYS A 156 14.94 20.01 -1.56
CA LYS A 156 14.96 18.60 -1.97
C LYS A 156 14.91 17.68 -0.77
N GLU A 157 15.65 17.97 0.30
CA GLU A 157 15.64 17.15 1.51
C GLU A 157 14.33 17.26 2.28
N GLU A 158 13.81 18.48 2.46
CA GLU A 158 12.50 18.69 3.09
C GLU A 158 11.37 17.98 2.33
N PHE A 159 11.35 18.11 1.00
CA PHE A 159 10.42 17.40 0.14
C PHE A 159 10.56 15.88 0.30
N ARG A 160 11.80 15.37 0.27
CA ARG A 160 12.07 13.93 0.42
C ARG A 160 11.54 13.39 1.75
N LEU A 161 11.78 14.12 2.85
CA LEU A 161 11.32 13.72 4.17
C LEU A 161 9.80 13.68 4.26
N GLY A 162 9.12 14.73 3.79
CA GLY A 162 7.65 14.78 3.75
C GLY A 162 7.06 13.69 2.87
N PHE A 163 7.57 13.56 1.64
CA PHE A 163 7.08 12.61 0.65
C PHE A 163 7.25 11.16 1.09
N VAL A 164 8.43 10.80 1.63
CA VAL A 164 8.69 9.44 2.12
C VAL A 164 7.77 9.09 3.28
N LYS A 165 7.61 10.02 4.23
CA LYS A 165 6.70 9.82 5.37
C LYS A 165 5.26 9.57 4.90
N GLU A 166 4.76 10.40 3.99
CA GLU A 166 3.40 10.29 3.49
C GLU A 166 3.20 9.00 2.67
N SER A 167 4.16 8.67 1.80
CA SER A 167 4.15 7.40 1.07
C SER A 167 4.22 6.18 2.00
N GLU A 168 4.95 6.23 3.10
CA GLU A 168 5.00 5.13 4.08
C GLU A 168 3.69 4.95 4.83
N ASN A 169 2.98 6.05 5.14
CA ASN A 169 1.64 6.01 5.72
C ASN A 169 0.67 5.27 4.79
N TYR A 170 0.54 5.73 3.53
CA TYR A 170 -0.34 5.07 2.55
C TYR A 170 0.05 3.61 2.31
N ASN A 171 1.34 3.30 2.24
CA ASN A 171 1.82 1.93 2.11
C ASN A 171 1.30 1.05 3.26
N THR A 172 1.47 1.51 4.50
CA THR A 172 1.06 0.77 5.69
C THR A 172 -0.45 0.53 5.74
N GLU A 173 -1.24 1.57 5.46
CA GLU A 173 -2.69 1.48 5.56
C GLU A 173 -3.29 0.65 4.41
N LEU A 174 -2.85 0.86 3.16
CA LEU A 174 -3.27 0.05 2.02
C LEU A 174 -2.95 -1.43 2.23
N ARG A 175 -1.75 -1.75 2.75
CA ARG A 175 -1.40 -3.13 3.08
C ARG A 175 -2.36 -3.72 4.10
N THR A 176 -2.68 -2.98 5.16
CA THR A 176 -3.58 -3.43 6.22
C THR A 176 -4.99 -3.73 5.67
N ILE A 177 -5.50 -2.88 4.80
CA ILE A 177 -6.80 -3.05 4.15
C ILE A 177 -6.82 -4.24 3.22
N ILE A 178 -5.83 -4.36 2.34
CA ILE A 178 -5.77 -5.45 1.37
C ILE A 178 -5.62 -6.78 2.10
N ASN A 179 -4.78 -6.82 3.14
CA ASN A 179 -4.61 -7.99 3.96
C ASN A 179 -5.94 -8.45 4.59
N THR A 180 -6.64 -7.50 5.21
CA THR A 180 -7.92 -7.75 5.88
C THR A 180 -8.99 -8.21 4.90
N LYS A 181 -9.14 -7.52 3.75
CA LYS A 181 -10.10 -7.92 2.71
C LYS A 181 -9.78 -9.28 2.10
N THR A 182 -8.50 -9.58 1.87
CA THR A 182 -8.08 -10.89 1.34
C THR A 182 -8.39 -12.01 2.35
N TYR A 183 -8.19 -11.79 3.65
CA TYR A 183 -8.61 -12.73 4.70
C TYR A 183 -10.12 -13.00 4.66
N TYR A 184 -10.95 -11.94 4.68
CA TYR A 184 -12.40 -12.13 4.73
C TYR A 184 -12.95 -12.73 3.44
N PHE A 185 -12.37 -12.38 2.30
CA PHE A 185 -12.67 -13.03 1.03
C PHE A 185 -12.35 -14.53 1.08
N ASP A 186 -11.16 -14.91 1.56
CA ASP A 186 -10.77 -16.32 1.69
C ASP A 186 -11.74 -17.09 2.58
N LYS A 187 -12.09 -16.54 3.74
CA LYS A 187 -13.04 -17.18 4.67
C LYS A 187 -14.44 -17.30 4.06
N LEU A 188 -14.93 -16.28 3.37
CA LEU A 188 -16.23 -16.33 2.68
C LEU A 188 -16.23 -17.38 1.57
N LEU A 189 -15.21 -17.38 0.72
CA LEU A 189 -15.06 -18.33 -0.38
C LEU A 189 -15.13 -19.77 0.12
N TRP A 190 -14.38 -20.10 1.18
CA TRP A 190 -14.37 -21.45 1.73
C TRP A 190 -15.63 -21.78 2.53
N CYS A 191 -16.29 -20.81 3.15
CA CYS A 191 -17.59 -21.01 3.78
C CYS A 191 -18.63 -21.52 2.78
N GLU A 192 -18.71 -20.89 1.60
CA GLU A 192 -19.63 -21.31 0.55
C GLU A 192 -19.16 -22.60 -0.15
N ALA A 193 -17.87 -22.72 -0.45
CA ALA A 193 -17.32 -23.91 -1.11
C ALA A 193 -17.55 -25.20 -0.32
N LYS A 194 -17.49 -25.15 1.02
CA LYS A 194 -17.75 -26.30 1.91
C LYS A 194 -19.19 -26.83 1.81
N LYS A 195 -20.15 -26.01 1.36
CA LYS A 195 -21.55 -26.41 1.18
C LYS A 195 -21.76 -27.23 -0.08
N SER A 196 -20.94 -27.02 -1.12
CA SER A 196 -21.04 -27.73 -2.39
C SER A 196 -20.59 -29.19 -2.28
N LEU A 197 -21.46 -30.12 -2.68
CA LEU A 197 -21.10 -31.53 -2.80
C LEU A 197 -20.03 -31.76 -3.87
N SER A 198 -20.14 -31.07 -5.01
CA SER A 198 -19.19 -31.17 -6.12
C SER A 198 -17.77 -30.79 -5.68
N ILE A 199 -17.62 -29.69 -4.93
CA ILE A 199 -16.34 -29.26 -4.39
C ILE A 199 -15.79 -30.26 -3.38
N ARG A 200 -16.63 -30.73 -2.44
CA ARG A 200 -16.21 -31.75 -1.46
C ARG A 200 -15.72 -33.03 -2.14
N GLU A 201 -16.44 -33.53 -3.14
CA GLU A 201 -16.06 -34.74 -3.86
C GLU A 201 -14.82 -34.55 -4.74
N PHE A 202 -14.65 -33.38 -5.36
CA PHE A 202 -13.44 -33.04 -6.11
C PHE A 202 -12.19 -33.15 -5.23
N PHE A 203 -12.19 -32.48 -4.08
CA PHE A 203 -11.04 -32.50 -3.19
C PHE A 203 -10.84 -33.87 -2.50
N LYS A 204 -11.92 -34.62 -2.20
CA LYS A 204 -11.80 -36.01 -1.73
C LYS A 204 -11.10 -36.92 -2.74
N LYS A 205 -11.48 -36.84 -4.03
CA LYS A 205 -10.86 -37.65 -5.11
C LYS A 205 -9.42 -37.26 -5.39
N SER A 206 -9.05 -36.01 -5.10
CA SER A 206 -7.67 -35.52 -5.26
C SER A 206 -6.69 -36.02 -4.20
N LYS A 207 -7.16 -36.74 -3.15
CA LYS A 207 -6.31 -37.37 -2.14
C LYS A 207 -5.44 -38.47 -2.77
N ARG A 208 -4.17 -38.17 -3.03
CA ARG A 208 -3.13 -39.20 -3.21
C ARG A 208 -2.81 -39.80 -1.83
N SER A 209 -2.53 -41.08 -1.79
CA SER A 209 -2.79 -42.03 -0.70
C SER A 209 -2.13 -41.81 0.67
N ASP A 210 -1.25 -40.83 0.92
CA ASP A 210 -0.42 -40.85 2.14
C ASP A 210 -0.21 -39.50 2.84
N SER A 211 -1.04 -38.50 2.55
CA SER A 211 -1.03 -37.24 3.32
C SER A 211 -2.39 -36.99 3.95
N ASP A 212 -2.39 -36.74 5.26
CA ASP A 212 -3.49 -36.20 6.07
C ASP A 212 -3.96 -34.82 5.55
N ILE A 213 -4.50 -34.78 4.33
CA ILE A 213 -5.39 -33.73 3.83
C ILE A 213 -6.81 -34.06 4.32
N SER A 214 -6.94 -34.64 5.51
CA SER A 214 -8.23 -34.91 6.13
C SER A 214 -8.83 -33.57 6.56
N ASP A 215 -9.97 -33.27 5.94
CA ASP A 215 -11.06 -32.42 6.43
C ASP A 215 -10.90 -30.89 6.34
N GLU A 216 -9.72 -30.37 6.03
CA GLU A 216 -9.51 -28.92 5.95
C GLU A 216 -9.66 -28.39 4.51
N LEU A 217 -10.90 -28.16 4.08
CA LEU A 217 -11.21 -27.42 2.85
C LEU A 217 -10.90 -25.94 3.03
N SER A 218 -9.63 -25.57 2.84
CA SER A 218 -9.14 -24.20 2.92
C SER A 218 -7.98 -23.96 1.96
N THR A 219 -7.52 -22.70 1.87
CA THR A 219 -6.38 -22.30 1.04
C THR A 219 -5.08 -23.01 1.44
N LYS A 220 -5.02 -23.60 2.65
CA LYS A 220 -3.94 -24.50 3.07
C LYS A 220 -3.69 -25.63 2.09
N ILE A 221 -4.72 -26.15 1.39
CA ILE A 221 -4.55 -27.22 0.40
C ILE A 221 -3.57 -26.78 -0.69
N PHE A 222 -3.74 -25.57 -1.21
CA PHE A 222 -2.89 -25.02 -2.28
C PHE A 222 -1.48 -24.69 -1.78
N ILE A 223 -1.35 -24.26 -0.52
CA ILE A 223 -0.04 -24.04 0.12
C ILE A 223 0.70 -25.38 0.28
N LYS A 224 0.04 -26.43 0.81
CA LYS A 224 0.62 -27.77 0.95
C LYS A 224 1.04 -28.36 -0.40
N GLN A 225 0.19 -28.24 -1.41
CA GLN A 225 0.51 -28.69 -2.78
C GLN A 225 1.74 -27.98 -3.33
N TYR A 226 1.87 -26.67 -3.12
CA TYR A 226 3.06 -25.93 -3.50
C TYR A 226 4.30 -26.42 -2.74
N MET A 227 4.23 -26.54 -1.41
CA MET A 227 5.37 -27.02 -0.60
C MET A 227 5.83 -28.42 -1.01
N ASN A 228 4.92 -29.30 -1.44
CA ASN A 228 5.26 -30.65 -1.92
C ASN A 228 5.86 -30.70 -3.33
N THR A 229 5.70 -29.64 -4.12
CA THR A 229 6.18 -29.59 -5.51
C THR A 229 7.43 -28.75 -5.68
N VAL A 230 7.75 -27.90 -4.70
CA VAL A 230 8.98 -27.10 -4.73
C VAL A 230 10.18 -27.95 -4.35
N ASP A 231 11.17 -27.95 -5.24
CA ASP A 231 12.49 -28.46 -4.92
C ASP A 231 13.22 -27.48 -4.00
N LEU A 232 13.25 -27.79 -2.70
CA LEU A 232 13.91 -26.99 -1.67
C LEU A 232 15.42 -26.84 -1.91
N SER A 233 16.05 -27.73 -2.69
CA SER A 233 17.47 -27.61 -3.03
C SER A 233 17.77 -26.49 -4.04
N HIS A 234 16.75 -26.01 -4.76
CA HIS A 234 16.82 -24.91 -5.73
C HIS A 234 15.96 -23.69 -5.34
N ALA A 235 15.36 -23.72 -4.15
CA ALA A 235 14.50 -22.66 -3.66
C ALA A 235 15.30 -21.37 -3.39
N LYS A 236 15.07 -20.34 -4.23
CA LYS A 236 15.78 -19.05 -4.16
C LYS A 236 15.42 -18.18 -2.95
N ASP A 237 14.37 -18.52 -2.19
CA ASP A 237 13.89 -17.68 -1.08
C ASP A 237 13.50 -18.51 0.14
N ALA A 238 14.47 -18.78 1.02
CA ALA A 238 14.25 -19.50 2.28
C ALA A 238 13.25 -18.79 3.21
N ARG A 239 13.19 -17.44 3.19
CA ARG A 239 12.27 -16.67 4.04
C ARG A 239 10.81 -16.88 3.61
N TRP A 240 10.58 -17.00 2.31
CA TRP A 240 9.26 -17.33 1.78
C TRP A 240 8.77 -18.71 2.25
N HIS A 241 9.63 -19.73 2.21
CA HIS A 241 9.28 -21.09 2.66
C HIS A 241 9.00 -21.13 4.17
N GLN A 242 9.87 -20.51 4.98
CA GLN A 242 9.64 -20.40 6.41
C GLN A 242 8.31 -19.70 6.73
N TYR A 243 7.97 -18.65 5.97
CA TYR A 243 6.68 -17.99 6.11
C TYR A 243 5.52 -18.94 5.80
N LEU A 244 5.59 -19.74 4.74
CA LEU A 244 4.54 -20.71 4.40
C LEU A 244 4.39 -21.82 5.43
N GLU A 245 5.50 -22.34 5.96
CA GLU A 245 5.48 -23.31 7.06
C GLU A 245 4.78 -22.71 8.30
N ASN A 246 5.12 -21.48 8.66
CA ASN A 246 4.46 -20.79 9.75
C ASN A 246 2.95 -20.63 9.49
N VAL A 247 2.56 -20.19 8.28
CA VAL A 247 1.14 -20.08 7.88
C VAL A 247 0.41 -21.41 8.04
N LEU A 248 1.00 -22.53 7.61
CA LEU A 248 0.37 -23.84 7.72
C LEU A 248 0.04 -24.24 9.17
N THR A 249 0.80 -23.74 10.16
CA THR A 249 0.54 -24.02 11.59
C THR A 249 -0.54 -23.13 12.20
N ILE A 250 -0.82 -21.96 11.64
CA ILE A 250 -1.71 -20.95 12.24
C ILE A 250 -3.04 -20.74 11.52
N MET A 251 -3.23 -21.34 10.33
CA MET A 251 -4.21 -20.88 9.34
C MET A 251 -5.65 -21.43 9.44
N ASP A 252 -6.07 -22.35 10.29
CA ASP A 252 -7.48 -22.88 10.39
C ASP A 252 -8.40 -22.75 9.13
#